data_AF-I9U2Q8-F1
#
_entry.id   AF-I9U2Q8-F1
#
_cell.length_a   1.000
_cell.length_b   1.000
_cell.length_c   1.000
_cell.angle_alpha   90.00
_cell.angle_beta   90.00
_cell.angle_gamma   90.00
#
_symmetry.space_group_name_H-M   'P 1'
#
loop_
_entity.id
_entity.type
_entity.pdbx_description
1 polymer ?
#
loop_
_entity_poly.entity_id
_entity_poly.type
_entity_poly.pdbx_seq_one_letter_code
_entity_poly.pdbx_strand_id
1 'polypeptide(L)'
;MINKITISGVASYKNEATLETDKNINLIYGINGSGKSTFSEYLRKRTNAEYTECSIEPVINDDEEEIFVYNENYVEEVFYNSDYQRGVFS
;
A
#
# COMPACT_ATOMS: atom_id res chain seq x y z
N MET A 1 11.69 7.50 -6.79
CA MET A 1 11.63 7.53 -5.29
C MET A 1 10.39 8.27 -4.90
N ILE A 2 9.59 7.72 -3.97
CA ILE A 2 8.36 8.34 -3.50
C ILE A 2 8.72 9.48 -2.53
N ASN A 3 8.21 10.68 -2.81
CA ASN A 3 8.44 11.86 -1.99
C ASN A 3 7.21 12.25 -1.17
N LYS A 4 6.02 11.95 -1.70
CA LYS A 4 4.75 12.24 -1.03
C LYS A 4 3.72 11.15 -1.31
N ILE A 5 2.96 10.82 -0.27
CA ILE A 5 1.76 9.97 -0.35
C ILE A 5 0.62 10.75 0.30
N THR A 6 -0.49 10.88 -0.41
CA THR A 6 -1.73 11.50 0.08
C THR A 6 -2.81 10.44 0.16
N ILE A 7 -3.48 10.33 1.31
CA ILE A 7 -4.62 9.41 1.52
C ILE A 7 -5.82 10.21 2.02
N SER A 8 -6.96 10.03 1.34
CA SER A 8 -8.24 10.65 1.66
C SER A 8 -9.39 9.73 1.27
N GLY A 9 -10.54 9.88 1.92
CA GLY A 9 -11.80 9.26 1.50
C GLY A 9 -11.92 7.76 1.74
N VAL A 10 -10.92 7.11 2.36
CA VAL A 10 -10.87 5.65 2.52
C VAL A 10 -10.73 5.22 3.99
N ALA A 11 -11.56 4.26 4.40
CA ALA A 11 -11.57 3.66 5.74
C ALA A 11 -11.51 4.70 6.89
N SER A 12 -10.38 4.76 7.62
CA SER A 12 -10.18 5.69 8.75
C SER A 12 -9.74 7.10 8.33
N TYR A 13 -9.36 7.30 7.06
CA TYR A 13 -8.91 8.60 6.51
C TYR A 13 -10.11 9.47 6.12
N LYS A 14 -10.87 9.94 7.11
CA LYS A 14 -12.02 10.84 6.91
C LYS A 14 -11.63 12.23 6.40
N ASN A 15 -10.40 12.63 6.66
CA ASN A 15 -9.79 13.86 6.16
C ASN A 15 -8.49 13.48 5.46
N GLU A 16 -8.04 14.35 4.56
CA GLU A 16 -6.75 14.21 3.88
C GLU A 16 -5.60 14.08 4.90
N ALA A 17 -4.75 13.09 4.69
CA ALA A 17 -3.50 12.91 5.41
C ALA A 17 -2.35 12.74 4.41
N THR A 18 -1.22 13.37 4.69
CA THR A 18 -0.03 13.33 3.84
C THR A 18 1.17 12.76 4.60
N LEU A 19 1.93 11.92 3.91
CA LEU A 19 3.29 11.55 4.28
C LEU A 19 4.23 12.21 3.28
N GLU A 20 4.99 13.20 3.72
CA GLU A 20 6.05 13.83 2.93
C GLU A 20 7.41 13.43 3.51
N THR A 21 8.31 12.93 2.67
CA THR A 21 9.61 12.43 3.10
C THR A 21 10.66 12.49 2.00
N ASP A 22 11.90 12.75 2.40
CA ASP A 22 13.11 12.63 1.58
C ASP A 22 13.96 11.42 2.01
N LYS A 23 13.44 10.58 2.91
CA LYS A 23 14.17 9.46 3.51
C LYS A 23 13.91 8.17 2.75
N ASN A 24 14.98 7.40 2.54
CA ASN A 24 14.89 6.05 1.95
C ASN A 24 14.17 5.04 2.86
N ILE A 25 14.21 5.26 4.18
CA ILE A 25 13.60 4.40 5.18
C ILE A 25 12.65 5.25 6.02
N ASN A 26 11.38 4.83 6.08
CA ASN A 26 10.32 5.50 6.82
C ASN A 26 9.68 4.52 7.80
N LEU A 27 9.47 4.95 9.04
CA LEU A 27 8.76 4.18 10.07
C LEU A 27 7.40 4.83 10.34
N ILE A 28 6.34 4.14 9.93
CA ILE A 28 4.95 4.57 10.19
C ILE A 28 4.37 3.66 11.27
N TYR A 29 3.96 4.24 12.40
CA TYR A 29 3.42 3.50 13.55
C TYR A 29 2.21 4.21 14.15
N GLY A 30 1.42 3.48 14.93
CA GLY A 30 0.19 3.99 15.52
C GLY A 30 -0.65 2.89 16.15
N ILE A 31 -1.69 3.28 16.89
CA ILE A 31 -2.61 2.36 17.58
C ILE A 31 -3.46 1.52 16.61
N ASN A 32 -4.10 0.48 17.11
CA ASN A 32 -5.04 -0.31 16.30
C ASN A 32 -6.19 0.58 15.79
N GLY A 33 -6.58 0.36 14.53
CA GLY A 33 -7.58 1.20 13.87
C GLY A 33 -7.09 2.55 13.36
N SER A 34 -5.79 2.89 13.51
CA SER A 34 -5.24 4.17 13.05
C SER A 34 -5.00 4.28 11.52
N GLY A 35 -5.42 3.29 10.73
CA GLY A 35 -5.28 3.31 9.26
C GLY A 35 -4.00 2.71 8.68
N LYS A 36 -3.12 2.12 9.48
CA LYS A 36 -1.85 1.51 9.00
C LYS A 36 -2.07 0.49 7.88
N SER A 37 -2.99 -0.45 8.07
CA SER A 37 -3.29 -1.49 7.07
C SER A 37 -3.84 -0.86 5.78
N THR A 38 -4.74 0.12 5.90
CA THR A 38 -5.27 0.90 4.75
C THR A 38 -4.17 1.61 3.99
N PHE A 39 -3.21 2.25 4.69
CA PHE A 39 -2.06 2.89 4.07
C PHE A 39 -1.24 1.90 3.23
N SER A 40 -0.93 0.72 3.80
CA SER A 40 -0.18 -0.32 3.07
C SER A 40 -0.98 -0.87 1.89
N GLU A 41 -2.30 -1.03 2.04
CA GLU A 41 -3.13 -1.63 1.01
C GLU A 41 -3.43 -0.68 -0.15
N TYR A 42 -3.44 0.63 0.11
CA TYR A 42 -3.38 1.63 -0.95
C TYR A 42 -2.16 1.38 -1.85
N LEU A 43 -0.95 1.26 -1.28
CA LEU A 43 0.27 1.01 -2.06
C LEU A 43 0.21 -0.26 -2.91
N ARG A 44 -0.52 -1.28 -2.43
CA ARG A 44 -0.70 -2.57 -3.12
C ARG A 44 -1.75 -2.51 -4.23
N LYS A 45 -2.82 -1.75 -4.02
CA LYS A 45 -4.02 -1.68 -4.89
C LYS A 45 -4.29 -0.24 -5.34
N ARG A 46 -3.25 0.52 -5.70
CA ARG A 46 -3.32 1.97 -5.97
C ARG A 46 -4.35 2.38 -7.01
N THR A 47 -4.63 1.51 -7.97
CA THR A 47 -5.56 1.75 -9.08
C THR A 47 -7.01 1.36 -8.75
N ASN A 48 -7.27 0.83 -7.55
CA ASN A 48 -8.60 0.40 -7.15
C ASN A 48 -9.53 1.61 -6.92
N ALA A 49 -10.82 1.44 -7.22
CA ALA A 49 -11.79 2.55 -7.24
C ALA A 49 -12.01 3.22 -5.88
N GLU A 50 -11.68 2.54 -4.78
CA GLU A 50 -11.77 3.10 -3.41
C GLU A 50 -10.68 4.14 -3.12
N TYR A 51 -9.61 4.21 -3.93
CA TYR A 51 -8.45 5.09 -3.72
C TYR A 51 -8.39 6.25 -4.72
N THR A 52 -9.50 6.61 -5.35
CA THR A 52 -9.58 7.70 -6.35
C THR A 52 -9.18 9.07 -5.79
N GLU A 53 -9.31 9.28 -4.48
CA GLU A 53 -8.88 10.50 -3.78
C GLU A 53 -7.45 10.40 -3.19
N CYS A 54 -6.73 9.31 -3.46
CA CYS A 54 -5.37 9.10 -2.97
C CYS A 54 -4.35 9.34 -4.09
N SER A 55 -3.14 9.79 -3.74
CA SER A 55 -2.09 10.06 -4.72
C SER A 55 -0.68 9.73 -4.21
N ILE A 56 0.24 9.52 -5.16
CA ILE A 56 1.68 9.38 -4.92
C ILE A 56 2.40 10.39 -5.82
N GLU A 57 3.39 11.09 -5.26
CA GLU A 57 4.26 11.98 -6.00
C GLU A 57 5.74 11.59 -5.79
N PRO A 58 6.55 11.49 -6.86
CA PRO A 58 6.15 11.57 -8.26
C PRO A 58 5.23 10.39 -8.67
N VAL A 59 4.47 10.58 -9.76
CA VAL A 59 3.64 9.53 -10.33
C VAL A 59 4.54 8.34 -10.70
N ILE A 60 4.16 7.16 -10.24
CA ILE A 60 4.90 5.91 -10.50
C ILE A 60 4.56 5.43 -11.91
N ASN A 61 5.58 5.10 -12.68
CA ASN A 61 5.43 4.43 -13.97
C ASN A 61 5.42 2.92 -13.74
N ASP A 62 4.24 2.31 -13.80
CA ASP A 62 4.06 0.88 -13.51
C ASP A 62 4.72 -0.05 -14.56
N ASP A 63 5.13 0.48 -15.72
CA ASP A 63 5.91 -0.26 -16.72
C ASP A 63 7.42 -0.30 -16.39
N GLU A 64 7.90 0.61 -15.54
CA GLU A 64 9.32 0.77 -15.19
C GLU A 64 9.61 0.41 -13.72
N GLU A 65 8.64 0.59 -12.83
CA GLU A 65 8.77 0.42 -11.39
C GLU A 65 7.63 -0.43 -10.82
N GLU A 66 7.95 -1.37 -9.92
CA GLU A 66 6.97 -2.18 -9.20
C GLU A 66 7.02 -1.87 -7.70
N ILE A 67 5.84 -1.76 -7.06
CA ILE A 67 5.73 -1.60 -5.61
C ILE A 67 5.39 -2.94 -4.98
N PHE A 68 6.28 -3.44 -4.13
CA PHE A 68 6.03 -4.63 -3.33
C PHE A 68 5.51 -4.26 -1.94
N VAL A 69 4.35 -4.84 -1.57
CA VAL A 69 3.76 -4.69 -0.25
C VAL A 69 3.63 -6.06 0.40
N TYR A 70 4.30 -6.22 1.53
CA TYR A 70 4.17 -7.40 2.38
C TYR A 70 3.30 -7.07 3.59
N ASN A 71 2.05 -7.49 3.56
CA ASN A 71 1.08 -7.32 4.64
C ASN A 71 0.21 -8.58 4.80
N GLU A 72 -0.72 -8.56 5.75
CA GLU A 72 -1.63 -9.68 6.04
C GLU A 72 -2.39 -10.16 4.80
N ASN A 73 -2.93 -9.24 3.99
CA ASN A 73 -3.67 -9.59 2.76
C ASN A 73 -2.78 -10.28 1.72
N TYR A 74 -1.54 -9.82 1.53
CA TYR A 74 -0.57 -10.52 0.67
C TYR A 74 -0.33 -11.95 1.18
N VAL A 75 -0.16 -12.10 2.50
CA VAL A 75 0.10 -13.41 3.08
C VAL A 75 -1.09 -14.36 2.90
N GLU A 76 -2.31 -13.88 3.13
CA GLU A 76 -3.54 -14.63 2.89
C GLU A 76 -3.67 -15.06 1.43
N GLU A 77 -3.55 -14.12 0.49
CA GLU A 77 -3.73 -14.39 -0.94
C GLU A 77 -2.66 -15.35 -1.50
N VAL A 78 -1.41 -15.19 -1.10
CA VAL A 78 -0.29 -15.97 -1.68
C VAL A 78 -0.07 -17.30 -0.98
N PHE A 79 -0.21 -17.37 0.35
CA PHE A 79 0.16 -18.57 1.09
C PHE A 79 -1.03 -19.41 1.54
N TYR A 80 -2.18 -18.81 1.83
CA TYR A 80 -3.33 -19.55 2.38
C TYR A 80 -4.40 -19.84 1.33
N ASN A 81 -4.69 -18.88 0.44
CA ASN A 81 -5.77 -18.98 -0.54
C ASN A 81 -5.28 -19.38 -1.95
N SER A 82 -4.00 -19.75 -2.09
CA SER A 82 -3.46 -20.23 -3.36
C SER A 82 -3.34 -21.75 -3.35
N ASP A 83 -4.07 -22.42 -4.24
CA ASP A 83 -3.93 -23.86 -4.50
C ASP A 83 -2.54 -24.22 -5.07
N TYR A 84 -1.77 -23.22 -5.52
CA TYR A 84 -0.45 -23.37 -6.11
C TYR A 84 0.53 -22.34 -5.54
N GLN A 85 1.57 -22.80 -4.84
CA GLN A 85 2.66 -21.94 -4.38
C GLN A 85 3.80 -21.94 -5.40
N ARG A 86 4.03 -20.79 -6.05
CA ARG A 86 5.17 -20.62 -6.97
C ARG A 86 6.47 -20.94 -6.24
N GLY A 87 7.28 -21.82 -6.82
CA GLY A 87 8.57 -22.25 -6.27
C GLY A 87 8.48 -23.42 -5.28
N VAL A 88 7.28 -23.84 -4.89
CA VAL A 88 7.04 -25.13 -4.24
C VAL A 88 6.64 -26.12 -5.32
N PHE A 89 7.58 -26.96 -5.73
CA PHE A 89 7.33 -28.03 -6.69
C PHE A 89 6.83 -29.26 -5.91
N SER A 90 5.57 -29.63 -6.12
CA SER A 90 4.97 -30.89 -5.63
C SER A 90 4.93 -31.94 -6.73
#